data_AF-A0A662FDP3-F1
#
_entry.id   AF-A0A662FDP3-F1
#
_cell.length_a   1.000
_cell.length_b   1.000
_cell.length_c   1.000
_cell.angle_alpha   90.00
_cell.angle_beta   90.00
_cell.angle_gamma   90.00
#
_symmetry.space_group_name_H-M   'P 1'
#
loop_
_entity.id
_entity.type
_entity.pdbx_description
1 polymer ?
#
loop_
_entity_poly.entity_id
_entity_poly.type
_entity_poly.pdbx_seq_one_letter_code
_entity_poly.pdbx_strand_id
1 'polypeptide(L)'
;MRGLKELEDEIQEIRQKSEVYIISPADVEYYSKCLHLRQEIWNFLGRIESNHLKEAMKALKHLQPFARKRSVVELERVKYYGTRILVVGHSIYTTWTYRSPEEYSGRRSVNIKEMFDTIFEHKDKIVPLLRKSIRDDFLEIVELVEEIQGCLKMEISREGAFRIWERDGYEIKPRYADKIWMSAADRFYKVYYSSEGKYFANDGVTELAKFFEVYETVHDMLAEVHQRLAEELRRCEERLKRIKEIVAPHALAKRL
;
A
#
# COMPACT_ATOMS: atom_id res chain seq x y z
N MET A 1 31.64 10.95 18.02
CA MET A 1 32.39 11.12 16.76
C MET A 1 32.75 9.72 16.26
N ARG A 2 32.27 9.32 15.08
CA ARG A 2 32.69 8.07 14.42
C ARG A 2 34.18 8.16 14.05
N GLY A 3 34.90 7.04 14.10
CA GLY A 3 36.33 7.01 13.75
C GLY A 3 36.55 7.09 12.24
N LEU A 4 37.61 7.77 11.79
CA LEU A 4 37.94 7.93 10.37
C LEU A 4 38.11 6.58 9.65
N LYS A 5 38.70 5.62 10.36
CA LYS A 5 38.91 4.24 9.89
C LYS A 5 37.61 3.45 9.71
N GLU A 6 36.64 3.62 10.61
CA GLU A 6 35.31 2.99 10.47
C GLU A 6 34.59 3.51 9.22
N LEU A 7 34.76 4.80 8.92
CA LEU A 7 34.20 5.43 7.73
C LEU A 7 34.87 4.91 6.44
N GLU A 8 36.19 4.74 6.44
CA GLU A 8 36.94 4.17 5.32
C GLU A 8 36.54 2.71 5.03
N ASP A 9 36.37 1.90 6.06
CA ASP A 9 35.92 0.51 5.93
C ASP A 9 34.47 0.43 5.38
N GLU A 10 33.56 1.30 5.85
CA GLU A 10 32.17 1.40 5.37
C GLU A 10 32.13 1.87 3.89
N ILE A 11 32.97 2.84 3.52
CA ILE A 11 33.17 3.27 2.12
C ILE A 11 33.61 2.09 1.26
N GLN A 12 34.57 1.30 1.73
CA GLN A 12 35.13 0.19 0.97
C GLN A 12 34.11 -0.94 0.80
N GLU A 13 33.32 -1.25 1.82
CA GLU A 13 32.22 -2.23 1.74
C GLU A 13 31.12 -1.77 0.77
N ILE A 14 30.70 -0.50 0.84
CA ILE A 14 29.71 0.05 -0.10
C ILE A 14 30.26 0.03 -1.53
N ARG A 15 31.52 0.43 -1.75
CA ARG A 15 32.18 0.36 -3.08
C ARG A 15 32.20 -1.06 -3.65
N GLN A 16 32.49 -2.06 -2.82
CA GLN A 16 32.50 -3.47 -3.22
C GLN A 16 31.10 -4.00 -3.57
N LYS A 17 30.05 -3.51 -2.90
CA LYS A 17 28.65 -3.92 -3.17
C LYS A 17 27.99 -3.14 -4.30
N SER A 18 28.44 -1.92 -4.58
CA SER A 18 27.74 -0.97 -5.45
C SER A 18 28.34 -0.81 -6.84
N GLU A 19 29.59 -1.24 -7.05
CA GLU A 19 30.36 -1.05 -8.30
C GLU A 19 30.46 0.42 -8.79
N VAL A 20 30.01 1.43 -8.04
CA VAL A 20 30.10 2.88 -8.37
C VAL A 20 31.19 3.57 -7.56
N TYR A 21 32.00 4.39 -8.23
CA TYR A 21 33.37 4.76 -7.80
C TYR A 21 33.56 6.04 -6.99
N ILE A 22 32.52 6.82 -6.69
CA ILE A 22 32.70 8.04 -5.89
C ILE A 22 31.73 8.05 -4.72
N ILE A 23 32.31 7.76 -3.56
CA ILE A 23 31.69 7.93 -2.25
C ILE A 23 32.71 8.73 -1.46
N SER A 24 32.44 10.01 -1.27
CA SER A 24 33.11 10.84 -0.26
C SER A 24 32.55 10.50 1.13
N PRO A 25 33.25 10.84 2.22
CA PRO A 25 32.71 10.74 3.58
C PRO A 25 31.29 11.34 3.74
N ALA A 26 31.01 12.45 3.07
CA ALA A 26 29.69 13.07 3.06
C ALA A 26 28.64 12.23 2.33
N ASP A 27 29.00 11.59 1.22
CA ASP A 27 28.10 10.70 0.47
C ASP A 27 27.74 9.45 1.28
N VAL A 28 28.68 8.91 2.08
CA VAL A 28 28.38 7.84 3.04
C VAL A 28 27.37 8.29 4.07
N GLU A 29 27.56 9.49 4.62
CA GLU A 29 26.69 10.01 5.66
C GLU A 29 25.26 10.19 5.14
N TYR A 30 25.10 10.79 3.97
CA TYR A 30 23.80 10.95 3.33
C TYR A 30 23.17 9.62 2.92
N TYR A 31 23.96 8.70 2.37
CA TYR A 31 23.48 7.35 2.07
C TYR A 31 22.93 6.66 3.32
N SER A 32 23.67 6.71 4.43
CA SER A 32 23.25 6.14 5.71
C SER A 32 22.00 6.82 6.28
N LYS A 33 21.87 8.14 6.15
CA LYS A 33 20.63 8.87 6.51
C LYS A 33 19.43 8.42 5.66
N CYS A 34 19.63 8.28 4.34
CA CYS A 34 18.58 7.78 3.44
C CYS A 34 18.15 6.36 3.81
N LEU A 35 19.10 5.48 4.11
CA LEU A 35 18.81 4.11 4.55
C LEU A 35 18.02 4.08 5.87
N HIS A 36 18.36 4.96 6.81
CA HIS A 36 17.65 5.07 8.09
C HIS A 36 16.20 5.50 7.89
N LEU A 37 15.97 6.62 7.20
CA LEU A 37 14.62 7.12 6.91
C LEU A 37 13.78 6.09 6.15
N ARG A 38 14.39 5.37 5.20
CA ARG A 38 13.72 4.27 4.49
C ARG A 38 13.21 3.20 5.46
N GLN A 39 14.04 2.79 6.42
CA GLN A 39 13.65 1.77 7.38
C GLN A 39 12.49 2.24 8.27
N GLU A 40 12.49 3.52 8.67
CA GLU A 40 11.38 4.11 9.43
C GLU A 40 10.09 4.17 8.60
N ILE A 41 10.18 4.59 7.33
CA ILE A 41 9.06 4.57 6.38
C ILE A 41 8.49 3.16 6.23
N TRP A 42 9.35 2.15 6.10
CA TRP A 42 8.94 0.74 6.05
C TRP A 42 8.20 0.32 7.32
N ASN A 43 8.67 0.74 8.48
CA ASN A 43 8.00 0.45 9.75
C ASN A 43 6.62 1.10 9.81
N PHE A 44 6.45 2.33 9.32
CA PHE A 44 5.14 2.98 9.23
C PHE A 44 4.19 2.25 8.29
N LEU A 45 4.64 1.92 7.08
CA LEU A 45 3.83 1.17 6.11
C LEU A 45 3.42 -0.19 6.65
N GLY A 46 4.36 -0.91 7.26
CA GLY A 46 4.08 -2.19 7.92
C GLY A 46 3.01 -2.04 9.01
N ARG A 47 3.07 -0.99 9.83
CA ARG A 47 2.04 -0.69 10.84
C ARG A 47 0.70 -0.34 10.23
N ILE A 48 0.64 0.46 9.17
CA ILE A 48 -0.62 0.84 8.52
C ILE A 48 -1.26 -0.39 7.86
N GLU A 49 -0.51 -1.12 7.02
CA GLU A 49 -1.03 -2.27 6.29
C GLU A 49 -1.34 -3.47 7.20
N SER A 50 -0.38 -3.88 8.04
CA SER A 50 -0.51 -5.13 8.81
C SER A 50 -1.37 -4.98 10.06
N ASN A 51 -1.38 -3.79 10.68
CA ASN A 51 -2.16 -3.57 11.91
C ASN A 51 -3.45 -2.81 11.60
N HIS A 52 -3.37 -1.58 11.09
CA HIS A 52 -4.55 -0.73 10.99
C HIS A 52 -5.55 -1.24 9.96
N LEU A 53 -5.09 -1.46 8.73
CA LEU A 53 -5.95 -1.93 7.65
C LEU A 53 -6.52 -3.31 7.97
N LYS A 54 -5.68 -4.26 8.42
CA LYS A 54 -6.13 -5.61 8.76
C LYS A 54 -7.13 -5.64 9.93
N GLU A 55 -6.92 -4.85 10.98
CA GLU A 55 -7.84 -4.79 12.11
C GLU A 55 -9.14 -4.06 11.76
N ALA A 56 -9.04 -2.94 11.03
CA ALA A 56 -10.20 -2.25 10.46
C ALA A 56 -11.04 -3.21 9.60
N MET A 57 -10.35 -4.02 8.80
CA MET A 57 -11.00 -5.04 7.99
C MET A 57 -11.70 -6.11 8.84
N LYS A 58 -11.06 -6.59 9.92
CA LYS A 58 -11.66 -7.58 10.82
C LYS A 58 -12.91 -7.05 11.50
N ALA A 59 -12.95 -5.75 11.78
CA ALA A 59 -14.06 -5.12 12.46
C ALA A 59 -15.39 -5.32 11.70
N LEU A 60 -15.41 -5.29 10.36
CA LEU A 60 -16.62 -5.54 9.57
C LEU A 60 -17.28 -6.89 9.86
N LYS A 61 -16.53 -7.91 10.33
CA LYS A 61 -17.12 -9.20 10.71
C LYS A 61 -18.09 -9.07 11.88
N HIS A 62 -17.97 -8.04 12.71
CA HIS A 62 -18.92 -7.78 13.79
C HIS A 62 -20.31 -7.40 13.27
N LEU A 63 -20.41 -6.83 12.07
CA LEU A 63 -21.70 -6.52 11.44
C LEU A 63 -22.45 -7.74 10.89
N GLN A 64 -21.78 -8.90 10.78
CA GLN A 64 -22.41 -10.14 10.32
C GLN A 64 -23.59 -10.54 11.21
N PRO A 65 -24.69 -11.09 10.67
CA PRO A 65 -24.92 -11.30 9.24
C PRO A 65 -25.16 -9.99 8.48
N PHE A 66 -24.70 -9.88 7.24
CA PHE A 66 -24.85 -8.64 6.47
C PHE A 66 -26.26 -8.46 5.89
N ALA A 67 -26.93 -9.55 5.53
CA ALA A 67 -28.32 -9.55 5.04
C ALA A 67 -29.25 -10.42 5.90
N ARG A 68 -30.55 -10.10 5.93
CA ARG A 68 -31.57 -10.92 6.65
C ARG A 68 -31.76 -12.28 5.97
N LYS A 69 -31.88 -12.25 4.64
CA LYS A 69 -31.90 -13.43 3.78
C LYS A 69 -30.72 -13.31 2.83
N ARG A 70 -30.08 -14.45 2.55
CA ARG A 70 -29.03 -14.51 1.54
C ARG A 70 -29.58 -13.99 0.20
N SER A 71 -28.86 -13.06 -0.38
CA SER A 71 -29.11 -12.51 -1.71
C SER A 71 -27.99 -12.94 -2.65
N VAL A 72 -28.36 -13.30 -3.87
CA VAL A 72 -27.42 -13.64 -4.95
C VAL A 72 -27.80 -12.77 -6.14
N VAL A 73 -26.84 -12.03 -6.68
CA VAL A 73 -27.05 -11.07 -7.77
C VAL A 73 -26.11 -11.41 -8.92
N GLU A 74 -26.63 -11.45 -10.14
CA GLU A 74 -25.82 -11.57 -11.35
C GLU A 74 -24.96 -10.31 -11.54
N LEU A 75 -23.66 -10.51 -11.71
CA LEU A 75 -22.71 -9.43 -12.04
C LEU A 75 -22.44 -9.38 -13.52
N GLU A 76 -22.13 -10.54 -14.09
CA GLU A 76 -21.71 -10.70 -15.48
C GLU A 76 -22.02 -12.12 -15.94
N ARG A 77 -22.37 -12.26 -17.23
CA ARG A 77 -22.57 -13.56 -17.87
C ARG A 77 -21.62 -13.71 -19.03
N VAL A 78 -20.78 -14.73 -18.97
CA VAL A 78 -19.79 -15.01 -20.01
C VAL A 78 -20.16 -16.34 -20.68
N LYS A 79 -20.37 -16.29 -22.00
CA LYS A 79 -20.69 -17.46 -22.81
C LYS A 79 -19.60 -18.51 -22.61
N TYR A 80 -20.00 -19.74 -22.23
CA TYR A 80 -19.14 -20.90 -21.89
C TYR A 80 -18.42 -20.89 -20.53
N TYR A 81 -18.24 -19.75 -19.89
CA TYR A 81 -17.54 -19.66 -18.59
C TYR A 81 -18.51 -19.53 -17.39
N GLY A 82 -19.80 -19.37 -17.67
CA GLY A 82 -20.86 -19.28 -16.68
C GLY A 82 -21.19 -17.84 -16.29
N THR A 83 -21.78 -17.69 -15.11
CA THR A 83 -22.26 -16.42 -14.58
C THR A 83 -21.44 -16.05 -13.36
N ARG A 84 -20.81 -14.87 -13.38
CA ARG A 84 -20.20 -14.26 -12.19
C ARG A 84 -21.32 -13.70 -11.34
N ILE A 85 -21.39 -14.11 -10.08
CA ILE A 85 -22.43 -13.71 -9.14
C ILE A 85 -21.81 -13.06 -7.89
N LEU A 86 -22.54 -12.10 -7.32
CA LEU A 86 -22.29 -11.51 -6.01
C LEU A 86 -23.21 -12.17 -4.98
N VAL A 87 -22.63 -12.64 -3.87
CA VAL A 87 -23.38 -13.21 -2.76
C VAL A 87 -23.29 -12.28 -1.55
N VAL A 88 -24.43 -11.87 -1.02
CA VAL A 88 -24.54 -11.08 0.22
C VAL A 88 -25.42 -11.83 1.22
N GLY A 89 -24.83 -12.27 2.34
CA GLY A 89 -25.53 -13.05 3.36
C GLY A 89 -24.83 -12.92 4.71
N HIS A 90 -24.38 -14.04 5.26
CA HIS A 90 -23.46 -14.01 6.41
C HIS A 90 -22.06 -13.52 5.99
N SER A 91 -21.66 -13.79 4.75
CA SER A 91 -20.42 -13.30 4.13
C SER A 91 -20.74 -12.53 2.85
N ILE A 92 -19.78 -11.77 2.35
CA ILE A 92 -19.84 -11.04 1.07
C ILE A 92 -18.71 -11.57 0.18
N TYR A 93 -19.02 -12.02 -1.03
CA TYR A 93 -18.02 -12.52 -1.99
C TYR A 93 -18.58 -12.62 -3.41
N THR A 94 -17.67 -12.71 -4.39
CA THR A 94 -18.01 -13.09 -5.76
C THR A 94 -17.60 -14.54 -6.07
N THR A 95 -18.31 -15.18 -7.00
CA THR A 95 -17.97 -16.53 -7.49
C THR A 95 -18.58 -16.76 -8.87
N TRP A 96 -18.10 -17.78 -9.57
CA TRP A 96 -18.71 -18.27 -10.80
C TRP A 96 -19.72 -19.38 -10.52
N THR A 97 -20.78 -19.45 -11.32
CA THR A 97 -21.72 -20.58 -11.35
C THR A 97 -22.24 -20.84 -12.75
N TYR A 98 -22.51 -22.10 -13.07
CA TYR A 98 -23.21 -22.49 -14.31
C TYR A 98 -24.73 -22.58 -14.14
N ARG A 99 -25.23 -22.37 -12.91
CA ARG A 99 -26.66 -22.34 -12.60
C ARG A 99 -27.21 -20.93 -12.68
N SER A 100 -28.53 -20.79 -12.65
CA SER A 100 -29.17 -19.50 -12.44
C SER A 100 -28.79 -18.95 -11.04
N PRO A 101 -28.62 -17.62 -10.88
CA PRO A 101 -28.35 -17.00 -9.59
C PRO A 101 -29.31 -17.43 -8.48
N GLU A 102 -30.58 -17.65 -8.83
CA GLU A 102 -31.67 -18.03 -7.93
C GLU A 102 -31.50 -19.47 -7.37
N GLU A 103 -30.86 -20.35 -8.14
CA GLU A 103 -30.59 -21.73 -7.76
C GLU A 103 -29.26 -21.91 -7.01
N TYR A 104 -28.44 -20.86 -6.92
CA TYR A 104 -27.12 -20.95 -6.30
C TYR A 104 -27.22 -21.11 -4.78
N SER A 105 -26.96 -22.32 -4.29
CA SER A 105 -26.97 -22.66 -2.86
C SER A 105 -25.58 -22.80 -2.23
N GLY A 106 -24.51 -22.71 -3.03
CA GLY A 106 -23.12 -22.94 -2.57
C GLY A 106 -22.73 -22.05 -1.39
N ARG A 107 -21.95 -22.57 -0.44
CA ARG A 107 -21.39 -21.81 0.69
C ARG A 107 -19.88 -21.88 0.62
N ARG A 108 -19.23 -20.75 0.84
CA ARG A 108 -17.77 -20.66 0.84
C ARG A 108 -17.30 -19.83 2.04
N SER A 109 -16.20 -20.28 2.65
CA SER A 109 -15.43 -19.46 3.58
C SER A 109 -14.55 -18.52 2.76
N VAL A 110 -14.64 -17.22 3.08
CA VAL A 110 -14.00 -16.15 2.32
C VAL A 110 -12.97 -15.52 3.24
N ASN A 111 -11.73 -15.42 2.77
CA ASN A 111 -10.71 -14.75 3.54
C ASN A 111 -11.01 -13.24 3.59
N ILE A 112 -10.38 -12.54 4.53
CA ILE A 112 -10.73 -11.14 4.75
C ILE A 112 -10.43 -10.25 3.55
N LYS A 113 -9.32 -10.49 2.87
CA LYS A 113 -8.91 -9.70 1.71
C LYS A 113 -9.91 -9.85 0.56
N GLU A 114 -10.29 -11.09 0.23
CA GLU A 114 -11.29 -11.39 -0.82
C GLU A 114 -12.65 -10.74 -0.54
N MET A 115 -13.07 -10.72 0.74
CA MET A 115 -14.30 -10.04 1.13
C MET A 115 -14.20 -8.53 0.89
N PHE A 116 -13.07 -7.91 1.21
CA PHE A 116 -12.86 -6.47 1.02
C PHE A 116 -12.72 -6.08 -0.44
N ASP A 117 -11.96 -6.84 -1.22
CA ASP A 117 -11.85 -6.64 -2.66
C ASP A 117 -13.25 -6.66 -3.30
N THR A 118 -14.11 -7.60 -2.87
CA THR A 118 -15.52 -7.65 -3.30
C THR A 118 -16.33 -6.42 -2.83
N ILE A 119 -16.14 -5.96 -1.58
CA ILE A 119 -16.87 -4.82 -1.03
C ILE A 119 -16.54 -3.54 -1.80
N PHE A 120 -15.27 -3.28 -2.09
CA PHE A 120 -14.87 -2.10 -2.85
C PHE A 120 -15.27 -2.18 -4.32
N GLU A 121 -15.16 -3.36 -4.95
CA GLU A 121 -15.53 -3.53 -6.36
C GLU A 121 -17.04 -3.37 -6.58
N HIS A 122 -17.88 -3.72 -5.59
CA HIS A 122 -19.33 -3.83 -5.76
C HIS A 122 -20.15 -3.12 -4.67
N LYS A 123 -19.60 -2.07 -4.04
CA LYS A 123 -20.24 -1.30 -2.95
C LYS A 123 -21.70 -0.95 -3.25
N ASP A 124 -21.96 -0.40 -4.43
CA ASP A 124 -23.30 0.04 -4.86
C ASP A 124 -24.32 -1.11 -5.00
N LYS A 125 -23.85 -2.31 -5.34
CA LYS A 125 -24.69 -3.51 -5.44
C LYS A 125 -24.90 -4.18 -4.07
N ILE A 126 -23.98 -3.99 -3.13
CA ILE A 126 -24.05 -4.59 -1.78
C ILE A 126 -24.98 -3.81 -0.87
N VAL A 127 -24.86 -2.47 -0.84
CA VAL A 127 -25.57 -1.58 0.10
C VAL A 127 -27.10 -1.79 0.11
N PRO A 128 -27.79 -1.95 -1.03
CA PRO A 128 -29.23 -2.22 -1.05
C PRO A 128 -29.62 -3.54 -0.38
N LEU A 129 -28.72 -4.53 -0.39
CA LEU A 129 -28.94 -5.90 0.12
C LEU A 129 -28.65 -6.02 1.62
N LEU A 130 -28.01 -5.02 2.22
CA LEU A 130 -27.69 -5.01 3.64
C LEU A 130 -28.96 -4.91 4.51
N ARG A 131 -28.88 -5.45 5.74
CA ARG A 131 -29.89 -5.17 6.78
C ARG A 131 -29.92 -3.67 7.03
N LYS A 132 -31.13 -3.10 7.10
CA LYS A 132 -31.32 -1.66 7.39
C LYS A 132 -30.57 -1.21 8.65
N SER A 133 -30.52 -2.06 9.68
CA SER A 133 -29.90 -1.74 10.98
C SER A 133 -28.37 -1.66 10.99
N ILE A 134 -27.68 -2.04 9.90
CA ILE A 134 -26.21 -1.99 9.81
C ILE A 134 -25.73 -1.14 8.64
N ARG A 135 -26.65 -0.59 7.84
CA ARG A 135 -26.31 -0.01 6.54
C ARG A 135 -25.40 1.21 6.70
N ASP A 136 -25.77 2.11 7.60
CA ASP A 136 -25.04 3.36 7.84
C ASP A 136 -23.68 3.04 8.48
N ASP A 137 -23.66 2.19 9.51
CA ASP A 137 -22.43 1.68 10.12
C ASP A 137 -21.48 1.01 9.11
N PHE A 138 -22.03 0.20 8.19
CA PHE A 138 -21.26 -0.45 7.15
C PHE A 138 -20.65 0.57 6.20
N LEU A 139 -21.42 1.56 5.76
CA LEU A 139 -20.94 2.61 4.86
C LEU A 139 -19.83 3.44 5.50
N GLU A 140 -20.02 3.86 6.76
CA GLU A 140 -19.03 4.63 7.52
C GLU A 140 -17.74 3.81 7.70
N ILE A 141 -17.83 2.52 8.05
CA ILE A 141 -16.63 1.68 8.17
C ILE A 141 -15.94 1.50 6.82
N VAL A 142 -16.69 1.28 5.73
CA VAL A 142 -16.10 1.12 4.39
C VAL A 142 -15.35 2.39 3.99
N GLU A 143 -15.92 3.56 4.21
CA GLU A 143 -15.27 4.86 3.95
C GLU A 143 -13.99 5.03 4.79
N LEU A 144 -14.05 4.75 6.10
CA LEU A 144 -12.86 4.81 6.96
C LEU A 144 -11.76 3.84 6.53
N VAL A 145 -12.12 2.65 6.01
CA VAL A 145 -11.14 1.70 5.47
C VAL A 145 -10.56 2.20 4.15
N GLU A 146 -11.37 2.78 3.25
CA GLU A 146 -10.90 3.40 2.00
C GLU A 146 -9.90 4.51 2.29
N GLU A 147 -10.14 5.33 3.31
CA GLU A 147 -9.21 6.36 3.76
C GLU A 147 -7.89 5.78 4.26
N ILE A 148 -7.91 4.75 5.14
CA ILE A 148 -6.70 4.07 5.62
C ILE A 148 -5.91 3.49 4.43
N GLN A 149 -6.58 2.90 3.44
CA GLN A 149 -5.94 2.38 2.24
C GLN A 149 -5.37 3.51 1.37
N GLY A 150 -6.04 4.66 1.34
CA GLY A 150 -5.59 5.87 0.65
C GLY A 150 -4.28 6.42 1.21
N CYS A 151 -4.05 6.33 2.52
CA CYS A 151 -2.80 6.72 3.17
C CYS A 151 -1.57 6.00 2.60
N LEU A 152 -1.75 4.82 2.02
CA LEU A 152 -0.68 4.03 1.39
C LEU A 152 -0.38 4.47 -0.04
N LYS A 153 -1.14 5.42 -0.61
CA LYS A 153 -0.97 5.90 -1.99
C LYS A 153 -0.40 7.30 -1.93
N MET A 154 0.93 7.38 -1.97
CA MET A 154 1.63 8.66 -2.00
C MET A 154 2.61 8.71 -3.16
N GLU A 155 2.70 9.89 -3.76
CA GLU A 155 3.71 10.23 -4.74
C GLU A 155 4.37 11.55 -4.35
N ILE A 156 5.70 11.58 -4.39
CA ILE A 156 6.50 12.79 -4.21
C ILE A 156 7.42 12.90 -5.41
N SER A 157 7.53 14.08 -6.00
CA SER A 157 8.42 14.29 -7.13
C SER A 157 9.21 15.58 -7.02
N ARG A 158 10.32 15.63 -7.75
CA ARG A 158 11.19 16.78 -7.94
C ARG A 158 11.55 16.86 -9.41
N GLU A 159 11.37 18.03 -9.99
CA GLU A 159 11.85 18.36 -11.33
C GLU A 159 13.20 19.07 -11.22
N GLY A 160 14.07 18.85 -12.19
CA GLY A 160 15.41 19.40 -12.18
C GLY A 160 16.35 18.69 -13.15
N ALA A 161 17.58 19.18 -13.26
CA ALA A 161 18.63 18.53 -14.03
C ALA A 161 19.42 17.60 -13.12
N PHE A 162 19.07 16.32 -13.10
CA PHE A 162 19.69 15.32 -12.26
C PHE A 162 20.66 14.47 -13.06
N ARG A 163 21.82 14.17 -12.48
CA ARG A 163 22.77 13.21 -13.06
C ARG A 163 22.76 11.93 -12.22
N ILE A 164 22.37 10.84 -12.85
CA ILE A 164 22.22 9.52 -12.22
C ILE A 164 23.17 8.56 -12.92
N TRP A 165 23.86 7.71 -12.17
CA TRP A 165 24.87 6.82 -12.73
C TRP A 165 24.31 5.41 -12.89
N GLU A 166 24.28 4.92 -14.13
CA GLU A 166 23.73 3.61 -14.44
C GLU A 166 24.75 2.69 -15.08
N ARG A 167 24.57 1.38 -14.86
CA ARG A 167 25.31 0.34 -15.57
C ARG A 167 24.64 0.06 -16.90
N ASP A 168 25.42 0.20 -17.97
CA ASP A 168 25.08 -0.18 -19.34
C ASP A 168 26.07 -1.27 -19.79
N GLY A 169 25.65 -2.53 -19.67
CA GLY A 169 26.54 -3.69 -19.85
C GLY A 169 27.63 -3.74 -18.78
N TYR A 170 28.90 -3.59 -19.18
CA TYR A 170 30.06 -3.54 -18.29
C TYR A 170 30.51 -2.12 -17.96
N GLU A 171 29.90 -1.10 -18.56
CA GLU A 171 30.28 0.30 -18.39
C GLU A 171 29.30 1.02 -17.46
N ILE A 172 29.79 1.99 -16.69
CA ILE A 172 28.96 2.87 -15.87
C ILE A 172 28.96 4.24 -16.53
N LYS A 173 27.78 4.75 -16.88
CA LYS A 173 27.59 6.00 -17.60
C LYS A 173 26.61 6.93 -16.89
N PRO A 174 26.84 8.25 -16.96
CA PRO A 174 25.85 9.20 -16.47
C PRO A 174 24.65 9.22 -17.42
N ARG A 175 23.46 9.16 -16.82
CA ARG A 175 22.18 9.46 -17.46
C ARG A 175 21.64 10.75 -16.84
N TYR A 176 21.09 11.62 -17.69
CA TYR A 176 20.48 12.87 -17.24
C TYR A 176 18.99 12.69 -17.13
N ALA A 177 18.45 12.97 -15.95
CA ALA A 177 17.03 12.92 -15.65
C ALA A 177 16.46 14.32 -15.45
N ASP A 178 15.24 14.53 -15.94
CA ASP A 178 14.46 15.76 -15.81
C ASP A 178 13.53 15.74 -14.59
N LYS A 179 13.24 14.55 -14.06
CA LYS A 179 12.41 14.33 -12.89
C LYS A 179 12.88 13.11 -12.11
N ILE A 180 12.81 13.21 -10.79
CA ILE A 180 12.89 12.10 -9.86
C ILE A 180 11.56 12.03 -9.10
N TRP A 181 10.99 10.84 -8.92
CA TRP A 181 9.82 10.67 -8.09
C TRP A 181 9.86 9.40 -7.25
N MET A 182 9.12 9.41 -6.15
CA MET A 182 8.93 8.27 -5.27
C MET A 182 7.45 7.94 -5.26
N SER A 183 7.11 6.67 -5.51
CA SER A 183 5.72 6.21 -5.49
C SER A 183 5.54 5.00 -4.59
N ALA A 184 4.48 5.04 -3.80
CA ALA A 184 4.05 3.95 -2.94
C ALA A 184 3.31 2.82 -3.71
N ALA A 185 3.05 3.00 -5.01
CA ALA A 185 2.32 2.03 -5.84
C ALA A 185 2.93 0.62 -5.79
N ASP A 186 4.25 0.52 -5.61
CA ASP A 186 4.99 -0.74 -5.55
C ASP A 186 5.34 -1.21 -4.12
N ARG A 187 4.65 -0.71 -3.08
CA ARG A 187 4.87 -1.01 -1.63
C ARG A 187 6.22 -0.62 -1.04
N PHE A 188 7.24 -0.39 -1.86
CA PHE A 188 8.62 -0.19 -1.42
C PHE A 188 9.12 1.26 -1.55
N TYR A 189 8.24 2.22 -1.86
CA TYR A 189 8.62 3.59 -2.25
C TYR A 189 9.84 3.58 -3.16
N LYS A 190 9.66 3.06 -4.38
CA LYS A 190 10.77 3.03 -5.34
C LYS A 190 11.07 4.46 -5.76
N VAL A 191 12.36 4.77 -5.90
CA VAL A 191 12.82 5.99 -6.56
C VAL A 191 12.83 5.70 -8.05
N TYR A 192 12.09 6.49 -8.80
CA TYR A 192 12.04 6.45 -10.24
C TYR A 192 12.59 7.75 -10.79
N TYR A 193 12.99 7.74 -12.06
CA TYR A 193 13.38 8.95 -12.74
C TYR A 193 12.96 8.88 -14.22
N SER A 194 12.82 10.04 -14.86
CA SER A 194 12.52 10.15 -16.27
C SER A 194 13.63 10.87 -17.01
N SER A 195 13.76 10.56 -18.29
CA SER A 195 14.71 11.20 -19.20
C SER A 195 14.10 11.20 -20.59
N GLU A 196 13.99 12.36 -21.21
CA GLU A 196 13.44 12.52 -22.57
C GLU A 196 12.03 11.90 -22.76
N GLY A 197 11.17 12.03 -21.74
CA GLY A 197 9.81 11.46 -21.76
C GLY A 197 9.75 9.93 -21.61
N LYS A 198 10.89 9.25 -21.40
CA LYS A 198 10.94 7.83 -21.04
C LYS A 198 11.02 7.66 -19.53
N TYR A 199 10.27 6.69 -19.02
CA TYR A 199 10.22 6.36 -17.59
C TYR A 199 11.14 5.18 -17.31
N PHE A 200 12.03 5.34 -16.34
CA PHE A 200 12.92 4.28 -15.89
C PHE A 200 12.57 3.93 -14.45
N ALA A 201 12.18 2.68 -14.23
CA ALA A 201 12.02 2.15 -12.89
C ALA A 201 13.38 1.69 -12.39
N ASN A 202 13.83 2.23 -11.26
CA ASN A 202 14.95 1.64 -10.54
C ASN A 202 14.39 0.59 -9.57
N ASP A 203 15.03 -0.57 -9.50
CA ASP A 203 14.63 -1.69 -8.65
C ASP A 203 14.91 -1.36 -7.18
N GLY A 204 13.98 -0.58 -6.62
CA GLY A 204 13.95 -0.25 -5.21
C GLY A 204 15.07 0.69 -4.73
N VAL A 205 14.92 1.09 -3.48
CA VAL A 205 15.89 1.92 -2.74
C VAL A 205 17.17 1.12 -2.39
N THR A 206 17.33 -0.10 -2.90
CA THR A 206 18.53 -0.94 -2.75
C THR A 206 19.68 -0.51 -3.65
N GLU A 207 19.40 0.25 -4.71
CA GLU A 207 20.40 0.79 -5.63
C GLU A 207 20.61 2.30 -5.46
N LEU A 208 20.43 2.80 -4.22
CA LEU A 208 20.66 4.21 -3.87
C LEU A 208 22.05 4.70 -4.30
N ALA A 209 23.04 3.82 -4.35
CA ALA A 209 24.40 4.13 -4.83
C ALA A 209 24.45 4.83 -6.20
N LYS A 210 23.48 4.58 -7.09
CA LYS A 210 23.35 5.24 -8.40
C LYS A 210 23.00 6.73 -8.31
N PHE A 211 22.45 7.15 -7.17
CA PHE A 211 21.93 8.48 -6.89
C PHE A 211 22.89 9.32 -6.03
N PHE A 212 24.18 8.98 -5.96
CA PHE A 212 25.10 9.65 -5.02
C PHE A 212 25.16 11.17 -5.20
N GLU A 213 25.11 11.66 -6.44
CA GLU A 213 25.08 13.11 -6.74
C GLU A 213 23.73 13.78 -6.44
N VAL A 214 22.70 13.00 -6.16
CA VAL A 214 21.34 13.49 -5.85
C VAL A 214 20.84 12.98 -4.50
N TYR A 215 21.74 12.55 -3.62
CA TYR A 215 21.37 12.07 -2.29
C TYR A 215 20.66 13.11 -1.45
N GLU A 216 21.04 14.38 -1.54
CA GLU A 216 20.34 15.45 -0.83
C GLU A 216 18.87 15.53 -1.29
N THR A 217 18.65 15.48 -2.61
CA THR A 217 17.29 15.45 -3.18
C THR A 217 16.51 14.22 -2.72
N VAL A 218 17.13 13.03 -2.76
CA VAL A 218 16.49 11.79 -2.33
C VAL A 218 16.21 11.80 -0.83
N HIS A 219 17.13 12.31 -0.02
CA HIS A 219 16.98 12.48 1.42
C HIS A 219 15.80 13.40 1.75
N ASP A 220 15.71 14.55 1.07
CA ASP A 220 14.61 15.50 1.28
C ASP A 220 13.25 14.88 0.92
N MET A 221 13.19 14.11 -0.17
CA MET A 221 11.99 13.37 -0.54
C MET A 221 11.64 12.31 0.51
N LEU A 222 12.61 11.55 1.01
CA LEU A 222 12.42 10.56 2.07
C LEU A 222 11.94 11.23 3.37
N ALA A 223 12.52 12.36 3.75
CA ALA A 223 12.11 13.12 4.93
C ALA A 223 10.66 13.61 4.81
N GLU A 224 10.27 14.07 3.61
CA GLU A 224 8.89 14.47 3.33
C GLU A 224 7.91 13.28 3.39
N VAL A 225 8.27 12.12 2.81
CA VAL A 225 7.47 10.88 2.94
C VAL A 225 7.33 10.50 4.42
N HIS A 226 8.43 10.51 5.16
CA HIS A 226 8.46 10.16 6.58
C HIS A 226 7.52 11.06 7.39
N GLN A 227 7.60 12.38 7.22
CA GLN A 227 6.74 13.33 7.91
C GLN A 227 5.26 13.10 7.59
N ARG A 228 4.91 12.96 6.30
CA ARG A 228 3.53 12.76 5.88
C ARG A 228 2.99 11.41 6.37
N LEU A 229 3.77 10.32 6.32
CA LEU A 229 3.37 9.02 6.86
C LEU A 229 3.20 9.03 8.38
N ALA A 230 4.04 9.77 9.10
CA ALA A 230 3.90 9.90 10.55
C ALA A 230 2.60 10.64 10.94
N GLU A 231 2.14 11.57 10.11
CA GLU A 231 0.83 12.20 10.28
C GLU A 231 -0.31 11.25 9.90
N GLU A 232 -0.22 10.58 8.75
CA GLU A 232 -1.23 9.62 8.31
C GLU A 232 -1.38 8.43 9.25
N LEU A 233 -0.29 7.99 9.89
CA LEU A 233 -0.35 6.95 10.91
C LEU A 233 -1.24 7.37 12.09
N ARG A 234 -1.10 8.61 12.58
CA ARG A 234 -1.94 9.14 13.65
C ARG A 234 -3.41 9.20 13.23
N ARG A 235 -3.68 9.66 12.00
CA ARG A 235 -5.05 9.66 11.44
C ARG A 235 -5.60 8.24 11.29
N CYS A 236 -4.78 7.27 10.89
CA CYS A 236 -5.17 5.85 10.82
C CYS A 236 -5.51 5.27 12.19
N GLU A 237 -4.80 5.66 13.25
CA GLU A 237 -5.10 5.27 14.63
C GLU A 237 -6.47 5.80 15.07
N GLU A 238 -6.79 7.07 14.75
CA GLU A 238 -8.10 7.67 15.00
C GLU A 238 -9.23 7.00 14.22
N ARG A 239 -9.03 6.74 12.92
CA ARG A 239 -9.99 6.00 12.07
C ARG A 239 -10.25 4.60 12.62
N LEU A 240 -9.19 3.88 13.01
CA LEU A 240 -9.35 2.54 13.59
C LEU A 240 -10.11 2.59 14.92
N LYS A 241 -9.85 3.60 15.76
CA LYS A 241 -10.61 3.82 17.00
C LYS A 241 -12.09 4.05 16.69
N ARG A 242 -12.41 4.90 15.72
CA ARG A 242 -13.78 5.17 15.29
C ARG A 242 -14.48 3.90 14.78
N ILE A 243 -13.81 3.11 13.94
CA ILE A 243 -14.32 1.81 13.49
C ILE A 243 -14.66 0.90 14.69
N LYS A 244 -13.79 0.84 15.70
CA LYS A 244 -14.02 0.02 16.91
C LYS A 244 -15.24 0.50 17.70
N GLU A 245 -15.48 1.80 17.78
CA GLU A 245 -16.65 2.38 18.44
C GLU A 245 -17.94 2.01 17.69
N ILE A 246 -17.95 2.10 16.36
CA ILE A 246 -19.11 1.72 15.52
C ILE A 246 -19.47 0.24 15.72
N VAL A 247 -18.47 -0.65 15.75
CA VAL A 247 -18.75 -2.11 15.86
C VAL A 247 -19.01 -2.60 17.28
N ALA A 248 -18.70 -1.82 18.31
CA ALA A 248 -18.81 -2.25 19.70
C ALA A 248 -20.23 -2.71 20.09
N PRO A 249 -21.32 -1.99 19.76
CA PRO A 249 -22.68 -2.45 20.04
C PRO A 249 -23.01 -3.79 19.36
N HIS A 250 -22.55 -4.01 18.13
CA HIS A 250 -22.76 -5.25 17.37
C HIS A 250 -21.97 -6.42 17.94
N ALA A 251 -20.76 -6.16 18.45
CA ALA A 251 -19.94 -7.18 19.10
C ALA A 251 -20.55 -7.64 20.43
N LEU A 252 -21.14 -6.72 21.20
CA LEU A 252 -21.84 -7.03 22.46
C LEU A 252 -23.14 -7.80 22.22
N ALA A 253 -23.93 -7.41 21.23
CA ALA A 253 -25.18 -8.08 20.88
C ALA A 253 -25.00 -9.55 20.44
N LYS A 254 -23.79 -9.95 20.01
CA LYS A 254 -23.47 -11.36 19.68
C LYS A 254 -23.10 -12.22 20.88
N ARG A 255 -22.83 -11.61 22.05
CA ARG A 255 -22.42 -12.30 23.28
C ARG A 255 -23.57 -12.51 24.25
N LEU A 256 -24.72 -11.89 24.00
CA LEU A 256 -25.98 -12.07 24.70
C LEU A 256 -26.85 -13.07 23.92
#